data_AF-A0A501Q6J9-F1
#
_entry.id   AF-A0A501Q6J9-F1
#
_cell.length_a   1.000
_cell.length_b   1.000
_cell.length_c   1.000
_cell.angle_alpha   90.00
_cell.angle_beta   90.00
_cell.angle_gamma   90.00
#
_symmetry.space_group_name_H-M   'P 1'
#
loop_
_entity.id
_entity.type
_entity.pdbx_description
1 polymer ?
#
loop_
_entity_poly.entity_id
_entity_poly.type
_entity_poly.pdbx_seq_one_letter_code
_entity_poly.pdbx_strand_id
1 'polypeptide(L)'
;MKNLFFSLMAIAMFSFNANATEIKANTIKDTNNTCDLNETNPVRPAIVIGLEWGRASRGCSGNGICIIITTRDLSSYQLSTTDAGRVVFKADAKGLEAVRARFGSNTIVVEEAYKLTDDVTRALELPAGYSIKPGRYTLASDGSGGFVTTM
;
A
#
# COMPACT_ATOMS: atom_id res chain seq x y z
N MET A 1 17.37 65.43 -17.88
CA MET A 1 17.93 64.28 -17.13
C MET A 1 16.78 63.45 -16.58
N LYS A 2 16.84 62.12 -16.79
CA LYS A 2 16.08 61.03 -16.15
C LYS A 2 14.59 60.87 -16.55
N ASN A 3 14.32 60.03 -17.56
CA ASN A 3 13.76 58.65 -17.48
C ASN A 3 12.21 58.68 -17.38
N LEU A 4 11.37 58.44 -18.39
CA LEU A 4 11.20 57.25 -19.27
C LEU A 4 11.24 55.93 -18.47
N PHE A 5 10.08 55.37 -18.11
CA PHE A 5 9.47 54.24 -18.83
C PHE A 5 8.21 53.72 -18.12
N PHE A 6 7.24 53.36 -18.95
CA PHE A 6 6.03 52.60 -18.68
C PHE A 6 6.27 51.32 -17.86
N SER A 7 5.33 50.97 -16.98
CA SER A 7 4.93 49.56 -16.82
C SER A 7 3.51 49.48 -16.26
N LEU A 8 2.57 49.28 -17.19
CA LEU A 8 1.29 48.65 -16.97
C LEU A 8 1.59 47.15 -16.73
N MET A 9 1.25 46.59 -15.57
CA MET A 9 1.02 45.15 -15.49
C MET A 9 0.07 44.84 -14.34
N ALA A 10 -1.21 44.79 -14.70
CA ALA A 10 -2.24 44.17 -13.89
C ALA A 10 -1.95 42.67 -13.83
N ILE A 11 -1.53 42.18 -12.65
CA ILE A 11 -1.54 40.74 -12.37
C ILE A 11 -2.96 40.41 -11.92
N ALA A 12 -3.79 40.04 -12.90
CA ALA A 12 -5.01 39.32 -12.63
C ALA A 12 -4.64 38.02 -11.91
N MET A 13 -4.95 37.95 -10.61
CA MET A 13 -4.92 36.71 -9.86
C MET A 13 -6.00 35.81 -10.44
N PHE A 14 -5.62 34.88 -11.32
CA PHE A 14 -6.45 33.74 -11.62
C PHE A 14 -6.47 32.85 -10.37
N SER A 15 -7.53 33.00 -9.59
CA SER A 15 -8.00 32.01 -8.64
C SER A 15 -8.30 30.73 -9.41
N PHE A 16 -7.37 29.77 -9.38
CA PHE A 16 -7.70 28.38 -9.67
C PHE A 16 -8.56 27.86 -8.53
N ASN A 17 -9.86 28.10 -8.67
CA ASN A 17 -10.90 27.33 -8.02
C ASN A 17 -10.82 25.93 -8.65
N ALA A 18 -9.97 25.07 -8.09
CA ALA A 18 -9.94 23.66 -8.42
C ALA A 18 -11.23 23.04 -7.87
N ASN A 19 -12.30 23.22 -8.63
CA ASN A 19 -13.52 22.45 -8.53
C ASN A 19 -13.10 20.99 -8.73
N ALA A 20 -13.10 20.22 -7.63
CA ALA A 20 -12.84 18.79 -7.61
C ALA A 20 -13.97 18.11 -8.39
N THR A 21 -13.84 18.15 -9.71
CA THR A 21 -14.69 17.42 -10.63
C THR A 21 -14.28 15.97 -10.47
N GLU A 22 -15.19 15.21 -9.89
CA GLU A 22 -15.18 13.77 -9.71
C GLU A 22 -14.30 13.08 -10.76
N ILE A 23 -13.16 12.55 -10.31
CA ILE A 23 -12.43 11.55 -11.08
C ILE A 23 -13.38 10.36 -11.16
N LYS A 24 -14.10 10.27 -12.27
CA LYS A 24 -14.79 9.05 -12.69
C LYS A 24 -13.73 7.96 -12.69
N ALA A 25 -13.78 7.12 -11.66
CA ALA A 25 -13.02 5.90 -11.57
C ALA A 25 -13.23 5.15 -12.87
N ASN A 26 -12.17 5.04 -13.66
CA ASN A 26 -12.14 4.14 -14.79
C ASN A 26 -12.05 2.74 -14.17
N THR A 27 -13.20 2.20 -13.79
CA THR A 27 -13.36 0.85 -13.25
C THR A 27 -12.95 -0.11 -14.35
N ILE A 28 -11.68 -0.52 -14.30
CA ILE A 28 -11.26 -1.76 -14.95
C ILE A 28 -12.09 -2.85 -14.29
N LYS A 29 -13.12 -3.33 -14.99
CA LYS A 29 -13.78 -4.61 -14.71
C LYS A 29 -12.77 -5.71 -14.98
N ASP A 30 -11.87 -5.97 -14.03
CA ASP A 30 -11.16 -7.24 -13.99
C ASP A 30 -12.11 -8.31 -13.47
N THR A 31 -12.77 -8.93 -14.43
CA THR A 31 -13.65 -10.08 -14.24
C THR A 31 -12.74 -11.27 -13.90
N ASN A 32 -12.55 -11.53 -12.60
CA ASN A 32 -12.08 -12.78 -11.94
C ASN A 32 -11.06 -12.61 -10.81
N ASN A 33 -11.01 -11.48 -10.10
CA ASN A 33 -10.20 -11.39 -8.88
C ASN A 33 -10.96 -10.77 -7.70
N THR A 34 -12.24 -11.11 -7.55
CA THR A 34 -13.00 -10.85 -6.34
C THR A 34 -12.37 -11.63 -5.19
N CYS A 35 -11.57 -10.95 -4.36
CA CYS A 35 -11.50 -11.33 -2.97
C CYS A 35 -12.85 -10.94 -2.38
N ASP A 36 -13.68 -11.92 -2.08
CA ASP A 36 -14.90 -11.68 -1.32
C ASP A 36 -14.52 -10.89 -0.06
N LEU A 37 -15.20 -9.76 0.15
CA LEU A 37 -15.07 -8.95 1.38
C LEU A 37 -15.42 -9.76 2.64
N ASN A 38 -15.96 -10.97 2.48
CA ASN A 38 -16.24 -11.96 3.52
C ASN A 38 -15.04 -12.82 3.93
N GLU A 39 -13.91 -12.78 3.22
CA GLU A 39 -12.68 -13.50 3.60
C GLU A 39 -11.76 -12.61 4.48
N THR A 40 -12.36 -11.70 5.24
CA THR A 40 -11.69 -10.71 6.10
C THR A 40 -11.12 -11.28 7.39
N ASN A 41 -11.41 -12.55 7.70
CA ASN A 41 -10.79 -13.23 8.83
C ASN A 41 -9.61 -14.08 8.34
N PRO A 42 -8.37 -13.69 8.63
CA PRO A 42 -7.25 -14.59 8.47
C PRO A 42 -7.40 -15.75 9.44
N VAL A 43 -7.63 -16.93 8.87
CA VAL A 43 -7.89 -18.17 9.61
C VAL A 43 -6.58 -18.83 10.06
N ARG A 44 -5.43 -18.38 9.54
CA ARG A 44 -4.10 -18.99 9.67
C ARG A 44 -3.10 -18.14 10.45
N PRO A 45 -1.96 -18.73 10.92
CA PRO A 45 -0.99 -18.05 11.78
C PRO A 45 -0.63 -16.65 11.28
N ALA A 46 -0.84 -15.67 12.15
CA ALA A 46 -0.34 -14.32 11.96
C ALA A 46 1.11 -14.27 12.47
N ILE A 47 2.03 -13.85 11.61
CA ILE A 47 3.42 -13.60 12.00
C ILE A 47 3.69 -12.11 12.05
N VAL A 48 4.50 -11.70 13.01
CA VAL A 48 4.98 -10.32 13.13
C VAL A 48 6.15 -10.14 12.19
N ILE A 49 6.14 -9.05 11.40
CA ILE A 49 7.15 -8.81 10.37
C ILE A 49 7.82 -7.45 10.51
N GLY A 50 9.12 -7.39 10.21
CA GLY A 50 9.80 -6.18 9.80
C GLY A 50 9.56 -5.93 8.32
N LEU A 51 9.28 -4.68 7.95
CA LEU A 51 8.91 -4.29 6.60
C LEU A 51 9.62 -3.01 6.18
N GLU A 52 10.21 -3.03 4.99
CA GLU A 52 10.76 -1.85 4.33
C GLU A 52 10.07 -1.59 3.00
N TRP A 53 9.60 -0.35 2.81
CA TRP A 53 8.89 0.08 1.62
C TRP A 53 9.83 0.58 0.53
N GLY A 54 9.75 -0.02 -0.65
CA GLY A 54 10.60 0.32 -1.78
C GLY A 54 10.63 -0.80 -2.82
N ARG A 55 11.40 -0.65 -3.88
CA ARG A 55 11.61 -1.73 -4.85
C ARG A 55 12.98 -2.33 -4.66
N ALA A 56 13.05 -3.65 -4.50
CA ALA A 56 14.30 -4.37 -4.39
C ALA A 56 15.17 -4.15 -5.63
N SER A 57 14.56 -4.15 -6.83
CA SER A 57 15.28 -3.91 -8.09
C SER A 57 15.86 -2.50 -8.23
N ARG A 58 15.47 -1.56 -7.38
CA ARG A 58 15.92 -0.16 -7.39
C ARG A 58 16.56 0.28 -6.07
N GLY A 59 17.13 -0.66 -5.31
CA GLY A 59 17.81 -0.35 -4.04
C GLY A 59 16.87 0.31 -3.02
N CYS A 60 15.67 -0.24 -2.85
CA CYS A 60 14.60 0.25 -1.95
C CYS A 60 14.03 1.64 -2.30
N SER A 61 14.26 2.15 -3.50
CA SER A 61 13.57 3.34 -4.01
C SER A 61 12.27 2.99 -4.74
N GLY A 62 11.35 3.96 -4.91
CA GLY A 62 10.06 3.76 -5.60
C GLY A 62 8.96 3.16 -4.72
N ASN A 63 7.85 2.73 -5.32
CA ASN A 63 6.70 2.16 -4.60
C ASN A 63 6.72 0.63 -4.68
N GLY A 64 6.73 -0.03 -3.53
CA GLY A 64 6.67 -1.48 -3.45
C GLY A 64 7.14 -2.02 -2.12
N ILE A 65 7.51 -3.30 -2.12
CA ILE A 65 8.08 -4.00 -0.96
C ILE A 65 9.56 -4.23 -1.24
N CYS A 66 10.44 -3.71 -0.37
CA CYS A 66 11.87 -3.96 -0.50
C CYS A 66 12.30 -5.16 0.34
N ILE A 67 11.87 -5.19 1.60
CA ILE A 67 12.25 -6.23 2.56
C ILE A 67 11.04 -6.62 3.39
N ILE A 68 10.84 -7.93 3.54
CA ILE A 68 9.99 -8.55 4.56
C ILE A 68 10.85 -9.56 5.31
N ILE A 69 10.91 -9.42 6.62
CA ILE A 69 11.58 -10.38 7.51
C ILE A 69 10.66 -10.72 8.68
N THR A 70 10.71 -11.97 9.15
CA THR A 70 10.02 -12.35 10.38
C THR A 70 10.78 -11.76 11.57
N THR A 71 10.06 -11.15 12.51
CA THR A 71 10.64 -10.62 13.75
C THR A 71 9.90 -11.16 14.97
N ARG A 72 10.57 -11.17 16.12
CA ARG A 72 9.96 -11.48 17.43
C ARG A 72 9.57 -10.22 18.20
N ASP A 73 10.03 -9.06 17.74
CA ASP A 73 9.76 -7.78 18.38
C ASP A 73 8.37 -7.26 17.99
N LEU A 74 7.79 -6.41 18.85
CA LEU A 74 6.55 -5.72 18.52
C LEU A 74 6.75 -4.86 17.25
N SER A 75 6.05 -5.24 16.19
CA SER A 75 6.00 -4.49 14.93
C SER A 75 4.57 -4.03 14.66
N SER A 76 4.46 -2.93 13.93
CA SER A 76 3.19 -2.40 13.46
C SER A 76 2.59 -3.19 12.29
N TYR A 77 3.26 -4.26 11.85
CA TYR A 77 2.87 -5.07 10.70
C TYR A 77 2.84 -6.55 11.02
N GLN A 78 1.82 -7.22 10.47
CA GLN A 78 1.71 -8.67 10.50
C GLN A 78 1.35 -9.18 9.11
N LEU A 79 1.80 -10.40 8.82
CA LEU A 79 1.28 -11.17 7.69
C LEU A 79 0.48 -12.34 8.20
N SER A 80 -0.55 -12.69 7.45
CA SER A 80 -1.34 -13.89 7.66
C SER A 80 -1.79 -14.42 6.30
N THR A 81 -2.45 -15.56 6.29
CA THR A 81 -2.98 -16.15 5.06
C THR A 81 -4.47 -16.47 5.19
N THR A 82 -5.19 -16.39 4.07
CA THR A 82 -6.55 -16.92 3.99
C THR A 82 -6.55 -18.41 3.66
N ASP A 83 -7.70 -19.07 3.78
CA ASP A 83 -7.83 -20.49 3.43
C ASP A 83 -7.60 -20.76 1.93
N ALA A 84 -7.79 -19.74 1.09
CA ALA A 84 -7.44 -19.77 -0.32
C ALA A 84 -5.93 -19.62 -0.59
N GLY A 85 -5.08 -19.55 0.45
CA GLY A 85 -3.63 -19.41 0.30
C GLY A 85 -3.19 -18.01 -0.17
N ARG A 86 -4.01 -16.98 0.10
CA ARG A 86 -3.68 -15.58 -0.20
C ARG A 86 -3.04 -14.91 1.00
N VAL A 87 -2.00 -14.12 0.78
CA VAL A 87 -1.40 -13.29 1.84
C VAL A 87 -2.31 -12.11 2.16
N VAL A 88 -2.58 -11.93 3.46
CA VAL A 88 -3.24 -10.76 4.02
C VAL A 88 -2.22 -10.00 4.84
N PHE A 89 -2.06 -8.73 4.50
CA PHE A 89 -1.23 -7.81 5.25
C PHE A 89 -2.07 -7.07 6.27
N LYS A 90 -1.61 -7.05 7.52
CA LYS A 90 -2.25 -6.34 8.61
C LYS A 90 -1.35 -5.22 9.12
N ALA A 91 -1.97 -4.12 9.52
CA ALA A 91 -1.32 -3.03 10.20
C ALA A 91 -2.12 -2.62 11.44
N ASP A 92 -1.41 -2.20 12.49
CA ASP A 92 -2.02 -1.40 13.56
C ASP A 92 -2.19 0.07 13.10
N ALA A 93 -2.70 0.93 13.98
CA ALA A 93 -2.86 2.36 13.69
C ALA A 93 -1.54 3.05 13.29
N LYS A 94 -0.43 2.71 13.93
CA LYS A 94 0.89 3.26 13.61
C LYS A 94 1.38 2.78 12.24
N GLY A 95 1.13 1.52 11.91
CA GLY A 95 1.44 0.92 10.62
C GLY A 95 0.63 1.56 9.48
N LEU A 96 -0.65 1.86 9.72
CA LEU A 96 -1.50 2.59 8.77
C LEU A 96 -0.97 4.01 8.52
N GLU A 97 -0.60 4.74 9.57
CA GLU A 97 -0.02 6.08 9.41
C GLU A 97 1.29 6.04 8.64
N ALA A 98 2.14 5.04 8.86
CA ALA A 98 3.34 4.83 8.06
C ALA A 98 3.04 4.53 6.58
N VAL A 99 1.98 3.76 6.29
CA VAL A 99 1.49 3.55 4.91
C VAL A 99 1.03 4.86 4.29
N ARG A 100 0.22 5.66 5.01
CA ARG A 100 -0.26 6.97 4.55
C ARG A 100 0.89 7.94 4.28
N ALA A 101 1.87 8.00 5.18
CA ALA A 101 3.05 8.83 5.00
C ALA A 101 3.86 8.43 3.76
N ARG A 102 3.94 7.13 3.46
CA ARG A 102 4.71 6.61 2.32
C ARG A 102 3.99 6.75 0.98
N PHE A 103 2.70 6.45 0.94
CA PHE A 103 1.92 6.30 -0.30
C PHE A 103 0.87 7.41 -0.50
N GLY A 104 0.70 8.32 0.45
CA GLY A 104 -0.29 9.40 0.41
C GLY A 104 -1.74 8.93 0.58
N SER A 105 -1.97 7.65 0.89
CA SER A 105 -3.31 7.05 1.04
C SER A 105 -3.24 5.77 1.88
N ASN A 106 -4.40 5.14 2.12
CA ASN A 106 -4.47 3.80 2.73
C ASN A 106 -4.07 2.67 1.75
N THR A 107 -3.73 3.00 0.51
CA THR A 107 -3.43 2.01 -0.53
C THR A 107 -1.92 1.86 -0.70
N ILE A 108 -1.44 0.66 -0.40
CA ILE A 108 -0.08 0.23 -0.72
C ILE A 108 -0.01 -0.05 -2.22
N VAL A 109 1.00 0.52 -2.89
CA VAL A 109 1.25 0.29 -4.31
C VAL A 109 2.50 -0.57 -4.45
N VAL A 110 2.34 -1.75 -5.03
CA VAL A 110 3.42 -2.68 -5.33
C VAL A 110 3.67 -2.67 -6.83
N GLU A 111 4.78 -2.07 -7.25
CA GLU A 111 5.12 -1.95 -8.68
C GLU A 111 5.78 -3.21 -9.27
N GLU A 112 6.33 -4.10 -8.44
CA GLU A 112 6.99 -5.32 -8.88
C GLU A 112 6.69 -6.50 -7.96
N ALA A 113 6.71 -7.71 -8.52
CA ALA A 113 6.47 -8.90 -7.73
C ALA A 113 7.54 -9.04 -6.65
N TYR A 114 7.13 -9.26 -5.41
CA TYR A 114 8.04 -9.48 -4.29
C TYR A 114 8.00 -10.95 -3.88
N LYS A 115 9.12 -11.65 -4.09
CA LYS A 115 9.26 -13.06 -3.67
C LYS A 115 9.50 -13.13 -2.17
N LEU A 116 8.62 -13.81 -1.45
CA LEU A 116 8.78 -14.05 -0.02
C LEU A 116 9.96 -14.99 0.22
N THR A 117 10.65 -14.79 1.35
CA THR A 117 11.72 -15.69 1.79
C THR A 117 11.15 -17.04 2.20
N ASP A 118 12.00 -18.07 2.20
CA ASP A 118 11.60 -19.41 2.63
C ASP A 118 11.14 -19.44 4.09
N ASP A 119 11.71 -18.59 4.95
CA ASP A 119 11.28 -18.44 6.34
C ASP A 119 9.86 -17.89 6.46
N VAL A 120 9.54 -16.84 5.70
CA VAL A 120 8.22 -16.23 5.70
C VAL A 120 7.19 -17.17 5.08
N THR A 121 7.49 -17.82 3.96
CA THR A 121 6.56 -18.76 3.31
C THR A 121 6.28 -19.96 4.20
N ARG A 122 7.31 -20.55 4.84
CA ARG A 122 7.15 -21.64 5.79
C ARG A 122 6.31 -21.24 7.00
N ALA A 123 6.56 -20.06 7.57
CA ALA A 123 5.81 -19.58 8.73
C ALA A 123 4.33 -19.29 8.42
N LEU A 124 4.02 -19.00 7.16
CA LEU A 124 2.67 -18.76 6.66
C LEU A 124 2.04 -20.00 5.97
N GLU A 125 2.71 -21.15 5.99
CA GLU A 125 2.27 -22.38 5.29
C GLU A 125 2.01 -22.18 3.79
N LEU A 126 2.76 -21.27 3.16
CA LEU A 126 2.69 -20.98 1.73
C LEU A 126 3.65 -21.87 0.94
N PRO A 127 3.35 -22.13 -0.35
CA PRO A 127 4.28 -22.86 -1.21
C PRO A 127 5.60 -22.09 -1.36
N ALA A 128 6.69 -22.85 -1.48
CA ALA A 128 8.02 -22.28 -1.70
C ALA A 128 8.03 -21.37 -2.95
N GLY A 129 8.67 -20.21 -2.81
CA GLY A 129 8.73 -19.22 -3.88
C GLY A 129 7.45 -18.42 -4.12
N TYR A 130 6.49 -18.47 -3.20
CA TYR A 130 5.34 -17.56 -3.21
C TYR A 130 5.78 -16.10 -3.39
N SER A 131 5.06 -15.37 -4.24
CA SER A 131 5.34 -13.97 -4.52
C SER A 131 4.09 -13.12 -4.35
N ILE A 132 4.23 -12.02 -3.61
CA ILE A 132 3.24 -10.96 -3.59
C ILE A 132 3.27 -10.30 -4.97
N LYS A 133 2.12 -10.24 -5.63
CA LYS A 133 2.02 -9.73 -7.01
C LYS A 133 2.13 -8.20 -7.04
N PRO A 134 2.47 -7.60 -8.19
CA PRO A 134 2.24 -6.18 -8.39
C PRO A 134 0.74 -5.87 -8.26
N GLY A 135 0.42 -4.72 -7.71
CA GLY A 135 -0.98 -4.34 -7.50
C GLY A 135 -1.17 -3.21 -6.49
N ARG A 136 -2.44 -2.96 -6.20
CA ARG A 136 -2.89 -1.98 -5.21
C ARG A 136 -3.58 -2.73 -4.08
N TYR A 137 -3.11 -2.53 -2.86
CA TYR A 137 -3.61 -3.22 -1.68
C TYR A 137 -4.12 -2.17 -0.70
N THR A 138 -5.44 -2.07 -0.54
CA THR A 138 -6.04 -1.03 0.31
C THR A 138 -6.24 -1.55 1.72
N LEU A 139 -5.77 -0.80 2.71
CA LEU A 139 -6.01 -1.11 4.11
C LEU A 139 -7.39 -0.59 4.53
N ALA A 140 -8.27 -1.52 4.91
CA ALA A 140 -9.57 -1.25 5.49
C ALA A 140 -9.59 -1.65 6.97
N SER A 141 -10.42 -1.00 7.78
CA SER A 141 -10.56 -1.36 9.19
C SER A 141 -11.15 -2.76 9.33
N ASP A 142 -10.61 -3.55 10.26
CA ASP A 142 -11.13 -4.88 10.62
C ASP A 142 -12.18 -4.84 11.75
N GLY A 143 -12.56 -3.65 12.23
CA GLY A 143 -13.50 -3.47 13.34
C GLY A 143 -12.93 -3.77 14.73
N SER A 144 -11.68 -4.23 14.84
CA SER A 144 -10.98 -4.52 16.10
C SER A 144 -9.89 -3.50 16.46
N GLY A 145 -9.80 -2.41 15.69
CA GLY A 145 -8.75 -1.39 15.81
C GLY A 145 -7.52 -1.66 14.93
N GLY A 146 -7.52 -2.77 14.19
CA GLY A 146 -6.55 -3.08 13.16
C GLY A 146 -7.03 -2.72 11.75
N PHE A 147 -6.11 -2.86 10.79
CA PHE A 147 -6.36 -2.63 9.38
C PHE A 147 -5.80 -3.79 8.56
N VAL A 148 -6.55 -4.27 7.59
CA VAL A 148 -6.18 -5.41 6.74
C VAL A 148 -6.29 -5.06 5.27
N THR A 149 -5.43 -5.65 4.45
CA THR A 149 -5.53 -5.47 3.00
C THR A 149 -6.79 -6.12 2.45
N THR A 150 -7.64 -5.30 1.87
CA THR A 150 -8.72 -5.70 0.97
C THR A 150 -8.20 -5.56 -0.47
N MET A 151 -8.37 -6.61 -1.28
CA MET A 151 -8.14 -6.55 -2.72
C MET A 151 -9.45 -6.38 -3.45
#